data_AF-A0A2N7CYI8-F1
#
_entry.id   AF-A0A2N7CYI8-F1
#
_cell.length_a   1.000
_cell.length_b   1.000
_cell.length_c   1.000
_cell.angle_alpha   90.00
_cell.angle_beta   90.00
_cell.angle_gamma   90.00
#
_symmetry.space_group_name_H-M   'P 1'
#
loop_
_entity.id
_entity.type
_entity.pdbx_description
1 polymer ?
#
loop_
_entity_poly.entity_id
_entity_poly.type
_entity_poly.pdbx_seq_one_letter_code
_entity_poly.pdbx_strand_id
1 'polypeptide(L)'
;MNMLTFDKTKQNNPITFIAEAVFAVEMVKSDEQSKKQEKAKQLLDTLFPLDNGSHEGVVSYEIDYRHVQAYFKNGQHSGLKHAKHFIAYTGDKCAPQSILFRDESGTHVEVAMGFRKGTGYLELVSIDDVQLETCTTFGHSERSLTSGIRHWVSLVQGDGKGKPRACSEVKEYTAKNGDDYTLSYQIVF
;
A
#
# COMPACT_ATOMS: atom_id res chain seq x y z
N MET A 1 -21.79 44.55 -12.96
CA MET A 1 -21.03 43.32 -13.30
C MET A 1 -20.01 43.08 -12.21
N ASN A 2 -20.19 42.08 -11.33
CA ASN A 2 -19.13 41.59 -10.46
C ASN A 2 -18.88 40.12 -10.81
N MET A 3 -17.71 39.87 -11.36
CA MET A 3 -17.25 38.57 -11.82
C MET A 3 -16.54 37.89 -10.64
N LEU A 4 -17.20 36.90 -10.04
CA LEU A 4 -16.58 36.04 -9.03
C LEU A 4 -15.54 35.15 -9.73
N THR A 5 -14.27 35.42 -9.46
CA THR A 5 -13.17 34.52 -9.82
C THR A 5 -13.30 33.26 -8.97
N PHE A 6 -13.64 32.14 -9.61
CA PHE A 6 -13.61 30.83 -8.98
C PHE A 6 -12.15 30.42 -8.79
N ASP A 7 -11.66 30.62 -7.57
CA ASP A 7 -10.44 29.99 -7.07
C ASP A 7 -10.65 28.47 -7.08
N LYS A 8 -10.10 27.81 -8.10
CA LYS A 8 -10.08 26.35 -8.22
C LYS A 8 -9.04 25.81 -7.24
N THR A 9 -9.36 25.86 -5.96
CA THR A 9 -8.69 25.07 -4.93
C THR A 9 -8.82 23.61 -5.35
N LYS A 10 -7.75 23.05 -5.90
CA LYS A 10 -7.58 21.60 -6.04
C LYS A 10 -7.61 21.02 -4.62
N GLN A 11 -8.79 20.64 -4.18
CA GLN A 11 -8.98 19.84 -2.99
C GLN A 11 -8.35 18.48 -3.29
N ASN A 12 -7.11 18.30 -2.83
CA ASN A 12 -6.33 17.08 -2.95
C ASN A 12 -6.97 16.02 -2.06
N ASN A 13 -8.01 15.36 -2.55
CA ASN A 13 -8.62 14.23 -1.87
C ASN A 13 -7.73 13.00 -2.10
N PRO A 14 -7.14 12.39 -1.05
CA PRO A 14 -6.25 11.24 -1.20
C PRO A 14 -6.95 10.05 -1.87
N ILE A 15 -8.27 9.91 -1.67
CA ILE A 15 -9.11 8.89 -2.33
C ILE A 15 -9.18 9.08 -3.86
N THR A 16 -9.17 10.32 -4.34
CA THR A 16 -9.20 10.62 -5.78
C THR A 16 -7.87 10.28 -6.43
N PHE A 17 -6.76 10.52 -5.73
CA PHE A 17 -5.42 10.17 -6.21
C PHE A 17 -5.19 8.66 -6.25
N ILE A 18 -5.64 7.94 -5.22
CA ILE A 18 -5.52 6.48 -5.20
C ILE A 18 -6.38 5.87 -6.31
N ALA A 19 -7.61 6.35 -6.55
CA ALA A 19 -8.45 5.92 -7.66
C ALA A 19 -7.81 6.16 -9.04
N GLU A 20 -7.12 7.28 -9.23
CA GLU A 20 -6.39 7.58 -10.47
C GLU A 20 -5.21 6.62 -10.66
N ALA A 21 -4.52 6.27 -9.58
CA ALA A 21 -3.43 5.30 -9.62
C ALA A 21 -3.91 3.84 -9.79
N VAL A 22 -5.03 3.47 -9.17
CA VAL A 22 -5.72 2.18 -9.42
C VAL A 22 -6.05 2.07 -10.89
N PHE A 23 -6.68 3.11 -11.46
CA PHE A 23 -7.05 3.15 -12.87
C PHE A 23 -5.83 3.08 -13.80
N ALA A 24 -4.72 3.75 -13.44
CA ALA A 24 -3.48 3.71 -14.19
C ALA A 24 -2.81 2.31 -14.18
N VAL A 25 -2.95 1.55 -13.10
CA VAL A 25 -2.48 0.15 -13.03
C VAL A 25 -3.43 -0.78 -13.79
N GLU A 26 -4.74 -0.59 -13.68
CA GLU A 26 -5.76 -1.39 -14.37
C GLU A 26 -5.71 -1.27 -15.91
N MET A 27 -5.34 -0.09 -16.44
CA MET A 27 -5.22 0.11 -17.89
C MET A 27 -4.06 -0.68 -18.54
N VAL A 28 -3.19 -1.31 -17.74
CA VAL A 28 -2.12 -2.16 -18.24
C VAL A 28 -2.66 -3.58 -18.47
N LYS A 29 -2.72 -3.98 -19.75
CA LYS A 29 -3.15 -5.33 -20.17
C LYS A 29 -2.35 -6.42 -19.45
N SER A 30 -2.99 -7.57 -19.18
CA SER A 30 -2.41 -8.72 -18.46
C SER A 30 -1.10 -9.28 -19.05
N ASP A 31 -0.74 -8.92 -20.28
CA ASP A 31 0.47 -9.36 -20.97
C ASP A 31 1.75 -8.60 -20.56
N GLU A 32 1.63 -7.46 -19.88
CA GLU A 32 2.77 -6.57 -19.58
C GLU A 32 3.15 -6.58 -18.09
N GLN A 33 3.52 -7.75 -17.56
CA GLN A 33 3.90 -7.94 -16.15
C GLN A 33 4.97 -6.93 -15.68
N SER A 34 5.96 -6.63 -16.53
CA SER A 34 7.00 -5.64 -16.21
C SER A 34 6.46 -4.24 -16.00
N LYS A 35 5.45 -3.81 -16.79
CA LYS A 35 4.83 -2.49 -16.62
C LYS A 35 3.96 -2.43 -15.38
N LYS A 36 3.28 -3.52 -15.02
CA LYS A 36 2.53 -3.61 -13.75
C LYS A 36 3.45 -3.46 -12.54
N GLN A 37 4.62 -4.11 -12.57
CA GLN A 37 5.63 -3.96 -11.53
C GLN A 37 6.15 -2.53 -11.44
N GLU A 38 6.47 -1.90 -12.57
CA GLU A 38 6.92 -0.49 -12.62
C GLU A 38 5.86 0.43 -12.00
N LYS A 39 4.59 0.28 -12.38
CA LYS A 39 3.49 1.11 -11.87
C LYS A 39 3.24 0.91 -10.38
N ALA A 40 3.29 -0.33 -9.88
CA ALA A 40 3.16 -0.61 -8.45
C ALA A 40 4.27 0.08 -7.65
N LYS A 41 5.51 0.07 -8.16
CA LYS A 41 6.64 0.73 -7.51
C LYS A 41 6.56 2.25 -7.58
N GLN A 42 6.14 2.82 -8.71
CA GLN A 42 5.86 4.27 -8.85
C GLN A 42 4.76 4.74 -7.90
N LEU A 43 3.74 3.90 -7.66
CA LEU A 43 2.71 4.17 -6.66
C LEU A 43 3.32 4.26 -5.25
N LEU A 44 4.19 3.32 -4.89
CA LEU A 44 4.89 3.37 -3.60
C LEU A 44 5.80 4.59 -3.48
N ASP A 45 6.53 4.97 -4.53
CA ASP A 45 7.35 6.18 -4.53
C ASP A 45 6.50 7.45 -4.30
N THR A 46 5.24 7.42 -4.72
CA THR A 46 4.34 8.57 -4.53
C THR A 46 3.69 8.58 -3.14
N LEU A 47 3.25 7.42 -2.64
CA LEU A 47 2.57 7.31 -1.34
C LEU A 47 3.54 7.25 -0.16
N PHE A 48 4.63 6.51 -0.30
CA PHE A 48 5.58 6.19 0.76
C PHE A 48 7.03 6.38 0.27
N PRO A 49 7.41 7.58 -0.18
CA PRO A 49 8.73 7.82 -0.77
C PRO A 49 9.87 7.37 0.14
N LEU A 50 10.92 6.81 -0.47
CA LEU A 50 12.20 6.58 0.19
C LEU A 50 12.92 7.91 0.43
N ASP A 51 13.75 7.95 1.47
CA ASP A 51 14.60 9.12 1.75
C ASP A 51 15.63 9.32 0.63
N ASN A 52 16.22 8.22 0.14
CA ASN A 52 17.14 8.18 -0.99
C ASN A 52 16.81 7.03 -1.94
N GLY A 53 16.82 7.32 -3.24
CA GLY A 53 16.51 6.34 -4.28
C GLY A 53 15.00 6.19 -4.56
N SER A 54 14.63 5.09 -5.21
CA SER A 54 13.26 4.76 -5.60
C SER A 54 12.98 3.27 -5.37
N HIS A 55 11.72 2.94 -5.06
CA HIS A 55 11.26 1.56 -4.90
C HIS A 55 11.57 0.67 -6.12
N GLU A 56 11.71 1.26 -7.32
CA GLU A 56 12.13 0.59 -8.56
C GLU A 56 13.47 -0.15 -8.41
N GLY A 57 14.44 0.46 -7.74
CA GLY A 57 15.81 -0.06 -7.59
C GLY A 57 16.03 -1.01 -6.42
N VAL A 58 14.98 -1.29 -5.63
CA VAL A 58 15.10 -2.09 -4.40
C VAL A 58 15.26 -3.57 -4.71
N VAL A 59 16.20 -4.22 -4.03
CA VAL A 59 16.43 -5.68 -4.11
C VAL A 59 15.87 -6.44 -2.91
N SER A 60 15.79 -5.78 -1.75
CA SER A 60 15.25 -6.36 -0.52
C SER A 60 14.68 -5.27 0.37
N TYR A 61 13.62 -5.61 1.10
CA TYR A 61 13.19 -4.84 2.26
C TYR A 61 13.52 -5.63 3.51
N GLU A 62 13.94 -4.94 4.55
CA GLU A 62 14.12 -5.52 5.88
C GLU A 62 13.53 -4.58 6.91
N ILE A 63 13.13 -5.14 8.04
CA ILE A 63 12.66 -4.40 9.20
C ILE A 63 13.80 -4.33 10.19
N ASP A 64 14.54 -3.22 10.19
CA ASP A 64 15.58 -2.98 11.18
C ASP A 64 15.04 -2.13 12.32
N TYR A 65 15.18 -2.66 13.54
CA TYR A 65 14.62 -2.12 14.78
C TYR A 65 13.10 -1.91 14.72
N ARG A 66 12.65 -0.75 14.22
CA ARG A 66 11.24 -0.36 14.05
C ARG A 66 11.00 0.40 12.73
N HIS A 67 11.90 0.27 11.76
CA HIS A 67 11.88 0.99 10.50
C HIS A 67 12.02 0.03 9.32
N VAL A 68 11.38 0.37 8.20
CA VAL A 68 11.60 -0.30 6.93
C VAL A 68 12.91 0.21 6.33
N GLN A 69 13.80 -0.71 5.98
CA GLN A 69 15.04 -0.47 5.26
C GLN A 69 14.94 -1.10 3.87
N ALA A 70 15.10 -0.29 2.84
CA ALA A 70 15.14 -0.70 1.45
C ALA A 70 16.60 -0.81 1.00
N TYR A 71 17.03 -2.00 0.59
CA TYR A 71 18.38 -2.26 0.10
C TYR A 71 18.45 -2.19 -1.42
N PHE A 72 19.55 -1.66 -1.93
CA PHE A 72 19.81 -1.50 -3.37
C PHE A 72 20.94 -2.41 -3.85
N LYS A 73 21.00 -2.64 -5.17
CA LYS A 73 22.04 -3.48 -5.81
C LYS A 73 23.48 -3.04 -5.52
N ASN A 74 23.68 -1.75 -5.25
CA ASN A 74 24.99 -1.17 -4.95
C ASN A 74 25.42 -1.33 -3.48
N GLY A 75 24.62 -2.02 -2.66
CA GLY A 75 24.87 -2.20 -1.23
C GLY A 75 24.46 -1.01 -0.36
N GLN A 76 23.97 0.08 -0.94
CA GLN A 76 23.34 1.15 -0.17
C GLN A 76 21.97 0.71 0.34
N HIS A 77 21.51 1.35 1.40
CA HIS A 77 20.17 1.19 1.94
C HIS A 77 19.54 2.56 2.20
N SER A 78 18.22 2.61 2.17
CA SER A 78 17.45 3.81 2.52
C SER A 78 16.23 3.43 3.34
N GLY A 79 15.89 4.27 4.32
CA GLY A 79 14.59 4.24 4.96
C GLY A 79 13.52 4.96 4.14
N LEU A 80 12.30 4.95 4.66
CA LEU A 80 11.23 5.84 4.21
C LEU A 80 11.54 7.28 4.61
N LYS A 81 11.24 8.23 3.73
CA LYS A 81 11.26 9.68 4.02
C LYS A 81 10.39 10.03 5.22
N HIS A 82 9.29 9.31 5.38
CA HIS A 82 8.33 9.47 6.47
C HIS A 82 8.14 8.14 7.19
N ALA A 83 9.10 7.79 8.05
CA ALA A 83 9.13 6.54 8.82
C ALA A 83 7.85 6.26 9.66
N LYS A 84 7.05 7.30 9.96
CA LYS A 84 5.77 7.17 10.66
C LYS A 84 4.74 6.32 9.90
N HIS A 85 4.81 6.26 8.58
CA HIS A 85 3.86 5.50 7.76
C HIS A 85 3.99 4.00 7.93
N PHE A 86 5.16 3.50 8.36
CA PHE A 86 5.30 2.08 8.67
C PHE A 86 4.61 1.74 9.99
N ILE A 87 3.71 0.76 9.93
CA ILE A 87 2.89 0.31 11.06
C ILE A 87 3.25 -1.12 11.47
N ALA A 88 3.21 -2.05 10.52
CA ALA A 88 3.33 -3.48 10.80
C ALA A 88 3.86 -4.27 9.59
N TYR A 89 4.20 -5.54 9.78
CA TYR A 89 4.67 -6.44 8.73
C TYR A 89 4.22 -7.89 9.01
N THR A 90 4.33 -8.77 8.02
CA THR A 90 4.16 -10.22 8.19
C THR A 90 5.43 -10.96 7.79
N GLY A 91 5.61 -12.17 8.30
CA GLY A 91 6.79 -12.99 8.02
C GLY A 91 8.00 -12.59 8.86
N ASP A 92 9.20 -12.79 8.30
CA ASP A 92 10.46 -12.54 9.00
C ASP A 92 10.92 -11.08 8.83
N LYS A 93 11.63 -10.52 9.82
CA LYS A 93 12.15 -9.15 9.74
C LYS A 93 13.18 -8.97 8.63
N CYS A 94 14.00 -9.99 8.36
CA CYS A 94 15.01 -9.96 7.30
C CYS A 94 14.42 -10.26 5.92
N ALA A 95 13.17 -10.75 5.85
CA ALA A 95 12.47 -11.03 4.61
C ALA A 95 10.95 -10.95 4.82
N PRO A 96 10.40 -9.72 4.98
CA PRO A 96 8.99 -9.54 5.25
C PRO A 96 8.17 -10.01 4.04
N GLN A 97 7.11 -10.76 4.32
CA GLN A 97 6.18 -11.24 3.30
C GLN A 97 5.22 -10.14 2.86
N SER A 98 4.73 -9.35 3.81
CA SER A 98 3.96 -8.13 3.54
C SER A 98 4.41 -7.01 4.46
N ILE A 99 4.29 -5.77 4.00
CA ILE A 99 4.51 -4.57 4.80
C ILE A 99 3.23 -3.74 4.81
N LEU A 100 2.79 -3.36 6.01
CA LEU A 100 1.62 -2.53 6.23
C LEU A 100 2.03 -1.09 6.50
N PHE A 101 1.57 -0.22 5.60
CA PHE A 101 1.69 1.22 5.72
C PHE A 101 0.38 1.87 6.10
N ARG A 102 0.45 3.10 6.59
CA ARG A 102 -0.71 3.94 6.87
C ARG A 102 -0.47 5.35 6.38
N ASP A 103 -1.35 5.82 5.52
CA ASP A 103 -1.34 7.18 5.00
C ASP A 103 -1.74 8.21 6.08
N GLU A 104 -1.49 9.50 5.82
CA GLU A 104 -1.88 10.59 6.73
C GLU A 104 -3.40 10.67 6.96
N SER A 105 -4.19 10.23 5.99
CA SER A 105 -5.65 10.07 6.13
C SER A 105 -6.06 8.98 7.11
N GLY A 106 -5.12 8.13 7.54
CA GLY A 106 -5.36 7.02 8.43
C GLY A 106 -5.71 5.71 7.72
N THR A 107 -5.74 5.71 6.38
CA THR A 107 -6.01 4.54 5.53
C THR A 107 -4.81 3.60 5.50
N HIS A 108 -5.04 2.29 5.67
CA HIS A 108 -4.00 1.29 5.56
C HIS A 108 -3.73 0.87 4.11
N VAL A 109 -2.46 0.65 3.78
CA VAL A 109 -2.01 0.11 2.51
C VAL A 109 -1.09 -1.07 2.80
N GLU A 110 -1.49 -2.26 2.37
CA GLU A 110 -0.64 -3.45 2.47
C GLU A 110 0.10 -3.65 1.14
N VAL A 111 1.39 -3.92 1.24
CA VAL A 111 2.23 -4.29 0.11
C VAL A 111 2.70 -5.72 0.32
N ALA A 112 2.20 -6.64 -0.49
CA ALA A 112 2.62 -8.03 -0.50
C ALA A 112 3.83 -8.21 -1.42
N MET A 113 4.87 -8.84 -0.89
CA MET A 113 6.12 -9.09 -1.59
C MET A 113 6.01 -10.39 -2.39
N GLY A 114 6.53 -10.37 -3.62
CA GLY A 114 6.57 -11.55 -4.48
C GLY A 114 7.58 -12.58 -4.00
N PHE A 115 7.29 -13.85 -4.25
CA PHE A 115 8.21 -14.94 -3.94
C PHE A 115 9.51 -14.79 -4.72
N ARG A 116 10.63 -14.80 -4.00
CA ARG A 116 11.96 -14.92 -4.61
C ARG A 116 12.11 -16.33 -5.17
N LYS A 117 12.18 -16.46 -6.49
CA LYS A 117 12.63 -17.70 -7.12
C LYS A 117 14.10 -17.83 -6.71
N GLY A 118 14.48 -18.90 -6.02
CA GLY A 118 15.83 -19.12 -5.48
C GLY A 118 16.92 -19.32 -6.55
N THR A 119 17.00 -18.41 -7.51
CA THR A 119 17.87 -18.44 -8.69
C THR A 119 19.32 -18.11 -8.36
N GLY A 120 19.62 -17.71 -7.12
CA GLY A 120 20.97 -17.34 -6.68
C GLY A 120 21.44 -15.95 -7.16
N TYR A 121 20.62 -15.23 -7.93
CA TYR A 121 20.93 -13.89 -8.43
C TYR A 121 20.25 -12.79 -7.59
N LEU A 122 20.91 -11.64 -7.50
CA LEU A 122 20.37 -10.40 -6.92
C LEU A 122 19.37 -9.76 -7.88
N GLU A 123 18.14 -10.24 -7.84
CA GLU A 123 17.01 -9.68 -8.59
C GLU A 123 16.37 -8.52 -7.84
N LEU A 124 15.70 -7.63 -8.59
CA LEU A 124 14.88 -6.59 -7.99
C LEU A 124 13.70 -7.22 -7.28
N VAL A 125 13.30 -6.62 -6.18
CA VAL A 125 12.17 -7.10 -5.40
C VAL A 125 10.90 -6.96 -6.23
N SER A 126 10.11 -8.03 -6.30
CA SER A 126 8.81 -8.02 -6.97
C SER A 126 7.71 -7.73 -5.96
N ILE A 127 6.69 -7.00 -6.40
CA ILE A 127 5.47 -6.74 -5.63
C ILE A 127 4.42 -7.72 -6.13
N ASP A 128 3.95 -8.61 -5.28
CA ASP A 128 2.87 -9.56 -5.62
C ASP A 128 1.53 -8.84 -5.72
N ASP A 129 1.27 -7.99 -4.73
CA ASP A 129 0.06 -7.19 -4.69
C ASP A 129 0.23 -5.91 -3.86
N VAL A 130 -0.62 -4.92 -4.14
CA VAL A 130 -0.81 -3.74 -3.28
C VAL A 130 -2.29 -3.69 -2.95
N GLN A 131 -2.64 -3.73 -1.68
CA GLN A 131 -4.03 -3.74 -1.22
C GLN A 131 -4.33 -2.49 -0.41
N LEU A 132 -5.37 -1.79 -0.82
CA LEU A 132 -5.86 -0.60 -0.15
C LEU A 132 -7.01 -0.95 0.79
N GLU A 133 -6.94 -0.45 2.01
CA GLU A 133 -8.06 -0.47 2.92
C GLU A 133 -9.16 0.50 2.47
N THR A 134 -10.40 0.01 2.48
CA THR A 134 -11.60 0.82 2.34
C THR A 134 -12.61 0.40 3.41
N CYS A 135 -13.53 1.28 3.76
CA CYS A 135 -14.58 0.96 4.72
C CYS A 135 -15.95 1.36 4.19
N THR A 136 -16.91 0.43 4.29
CA THR A 136 -18.32 0.73 4.08
C THR A 136 -18.94 1.00 5.44
N THR A 137 -19.27 2.25 5.72
CA THR A 137 -19.89 2.65 6.99
C THR A 137 -21.41 2.52 6.93
N PHE A 138 -22.01 1.89 7.92
CA PHE A 138 -23.43 1.77 8.15
C PHE A 138 -23.80 2.60 9.38
N GLY A 139 -24.51 3.71 9.15
CA GLY A 139 -25.01 4.57 10.21
C GLY A 139 -26.47 4.92 9.98
N HIS A 140 -27.28 4.82 11.03
CA HIS A 140 -28.55 5.52 11.15
C HIS A 140 -28.44 6.53 12.30
N SER A 141 -29.15 7.64 12.18
CA SER A 141 -28.93 8.92 12.87
C SER A 141 -28.58 8.86 14.37
N GLU A 142 -27.75 9.84 14.75
CA GLU A 142 -27.55 10.55 16.03
C GLU A 142 -27.45 9.79 17.37
N ARG A 143 -27.67 8.48 17.45
CA ARG A 143 -27.49 7.69 18.70
C ARG A 143 -26.97 6.26 18.53
N SER A 144 -26.66 5.81 17.31
CA SER A 144 -26.08 4.48 17.10
C SER A 144 -24.58 4.57 16.81
N LEU A 145 -23.79 3.67 17.41
CA LEU A 145 -22.39 3.46 17.04
C LEU A 145 -22.31 3.29 15.53
N THR A 146 -21.41 4.01 14.85
CA THR A 146 -21.20 3.81 13.42
C THR A 146 -20.42 2.52 13.24
N SER A 147 -21.11 1.49 12.75
CA SER A 147 -20.51 0.21 12.42
C SER A 147 -20.14 0.21 10.95
N GLY A 148 -19.01 -0.37 10.59
CA GLY A 148 -18.52 -0.44 9.24
C GLY A 148 -17.97 -1.82 8.92
N ILE A 149 -17.97 -2.15 7.64
CA ILE A 149 -17.25 -3.31 7.12
C ILE A 149 -15.96 -2.82 6.47
N ARG A 150 -14.83 -3.42 6.87
CA ARG A 150 -13.53 -3.21 6.23
C ARG A 150 -13.43 -4.08 5.00
N HIS A 151 -13.02 -3.48 3.89
CA HIS A 151 -12.70 -4.15 2.64
C HIS A 151 -11.26 -3.84 2.24
N TRP A 152 -10.62 -4.80 1.58
CA TRP A 152 -9.30 -4.66 0.98
C TRP A 152 -9.44 -4.74 -0.52
N VAL A 153 -9.01 -3.71 -1.23
CA VAL A 153 -9.06 -3.64 -2.68
C VAL A 153 -7.66 -3.84 -3.23
N SER A 154 -7.47 -4.93 -3.97
CA SER A 154 -6.24 -5.22 -4.69
C SER A 154 -6.09 -4.28 -5.88
N LEU A 155 -4.90 -3.70 -6.01
CA LEU A 155 -4.55 -2.75 -7.06
C LEU A 155 -3.76 -3.42 -8.19
N VAL A 156 -3.06 -4.52 -7.91
CA VAL A 156 -2.20 -5.21 -8.89
C VAL A 156 -2.89 -6.47 -9.41
N GLN A 157 -3.62 -7.18 -8.56
CA GLN A 157 -4.37 -8.38 -8.94
C GLN A 157 -5.82 -8.03 -9.31
N GLY A 158 -6.11 -8.14 -10.60
CA GLY A 158 -7.49 -8.19 -11.09
C GLY A 158 -8.06 -9.61 -11.01
N ASP A 159 -9.38 -9.73 -10.94
CA ASP A 159 -10.08 -10.96 -11.33
C ASP A 159 -9.69 -11.33 -12.78
N GLY A 160 -9.73 -12.61 -13.15
CA GLY A 160 -9.37 -13.07 -14.51
C GLY A 160 -10.16 -12.41 -15.65
N LYS A 161 -11.19 -11.61 -15.31
CA LYS A 161 -12.02 -10.79 -16.20
C LYS A 161 -11.66 -9.30 -16.20
N GLY A 162 -10.55 -8.90 -15.59
CA GLY A 162 -10.07 -7.51 -15.53
C GLY A 162 -10.86 -6.59 -14.59
N LYS A 163 -11.48 -7.14 -13.54
CA LYS A 163 -12.16 -6.36 -12.49
C LYS A 163 -11.27 -6.26 -11.25
N PRO A 164 -11.33 -5.17 -10.48
CA PRO A 164 -10.60 -5.05 -9.23
C PRO A 164 -11.09 -6.11 -8.24
N ARG A 165 -10.15 -6.81 -7.59
CA ARG A 165 -10.47 -7.84 -6.60
C ARG A 165 -10.61 -7.17 -5.23
N ALA A 166 -11.77 -7.32 -4.60
CA ALA A 166 -11.99 -6.89 -3.23
C ALA A 166 -12.27 -8.08 -2.31
N CYS A 167 -11.61 -8.14 -1.15
CA CYS A 167 -11.87 -9.13 -0.11
C CYS A 167 -12.17 -8.44 1.21
N SER A 168 -12.87 -9.14 2.10
CA SER A 168 -13.17 -8.65 3.45
C SER A 168 -12.79 -9.75 4.42
N GLU A 169 -11.61 -9.60 4.99
CA GLU A 169 -10.97 -10.61 5.83
C GLU A 169 -10.28 -9.95 7.01
N VAL A 170 -10.14 -10.71 8.10
CA VAL A 170 -9.31 -10.30 9.22
C VAL A 170 -7.86 -10.45 8.78
N LYS A 171 -7.06 -9.41 9.01
CA LYS A 171 -5.62 -9.44 8.72
C LYS A 171 -4.81 -9.31 9.98
N GLU A 172 -3.79 -10.14 10.10
CA GLU A 172 -2.93 -10.23 11.27
C GLU A 172 -1.50 -9.88 10.87
N TYR A 173 -0.87 -9.02 11.66
CA TYR A 173 0.47 -8.53 11.43
C TYR A 173 1.24 -8.45 12.75
N THR A 174 2.55 -8.34 12.64
CA THR A 174 3.42 -7.93 13.73
C THR A 174 3.68 -6.44 13.62
N ALA A 175 3.23 -5.65 14.60
CA ALA A 175 3.51 -4.23 14.66
C ALA A 175 5.02 -3.96 14.72
N LYS A 176 5.43 -2.75 14.35
CA LYS A 176 6.83 -2.32 14.42
C LYS A 176 7.46 -2.42 15.82
N ASN A 177 6.66 -2.47 16.88
CA ASN A 177 7.15 -2.66 18.25
C ASN A 177 7.27 -4.15 18.65
N GLY A 178 6.77 -5.07 17.83
CA GLY A 178 6.74 -6.50 18.07
C GLY A 178 5.42 -7.04 18.61
N ASP A 179 4.45 -6.17 18.92
CA ASP A 179 3.14 -6.60 19.39
C ASP A 179 2.26 -7.10 18.23
N ASP A 180 1.21 -7.86 18.56
CA ASP A 180 0.21 -8.28 17.59
C ASP A 180 -0.61 -7.08 17.10
N TYR A 181 -0.79 -7.00 15.78
CA TYR A 181 -1.56 -5.95 15.12
C TYR A 181 -2.61 -6.58 14.23
N THR A 182 -3.85 -6.59 14.70
CA THR A 182 -4.97 -7.23 13.99
C THR A 182 -5.92 -6.18 13.44
N LEU A 183 -6.27 -6.31 12.17
CA LEU A 183 -7.26 -5.51 11.47
C LEU A 183 -8.52 -6.33 11.25
N SER A 184 -9.53 -6.08 12.10
CA SER A 184 -10.81 -6.78 12.07
C SER A 184 -11.67 -6.41 10.87
N TYR A 185 -12.49 -7.37 10.44
CA TYR A 185 -13.51 -7.21 9.39
C TYR A 185 -14.58 -6.17 9.77
N GLN A 186 -15.01 -6.16 11.05
CA GLN A 186 -15.94 -5.16 11.56
C GLN A 186 -15.16 -4.01 12.20
N ILE A 187 -15.56 -2.79 11.87
CA ILE A 187 -15.07 -1.57 12.49
C ILE A 187 -16.24 -0.95 13.25
N VAL A 188 -16.01 -0.58 14.51
CA VAL A 188 -16.95 0.23 15.27
C VAL A 188 -16.20 1.51 15.61
N PHE A 189 -16.72 2.65 15.16
CA PHE A 189 -16.17 3.97 15.46
C PHE A 189 -16.88 4.59 16.66
#